data_AF-G9ZMP4-F1
#
_entry.id   AF-G9ZMP4-F1
#
_cell.length_a   1.000
_cell.length_b   1.000
_cell.length_c   1.000
_cell.angle_alpha   90.00
_cell.angle_beta   90.00
_cell.angle_gamma   90.00
#
_symmetry.space_group_name_H-M   'P 1'
#
loop_
_entity.id
_entity.type
_entity.pdbx_description
1 polymer ?
#
loop_
_entity_poly.entity_id
_entity_poly.type
_entity_poly.pdbx_seq_one_letter_code
_entity_poly.pdbx_strand_id
1 'polypeptide(L)'
;MKKFATILAAATFALPLAFAAPLAASAATTATAATTTKAAKATTYNVVKGSLKNFKAKSYHIKTNIPLYSAKFSSNKAKVSFTRKGNLTKPVTYKVTQSVKVKTKTNKTASFYYVKGYGYVQASKITKGIYMPAD
;
A
#
# COMPACT_ATOMS: atom_id res chain seq x y z
N MET A 1 -37.33 24.49 -12.17
CA MET A 1 -38.56 23.69 -12.37
C MET A 1 -38.15 22.22 -12.27
N LYS A 2 -38.20 21.57 -11.10
CA LYS A 2 -39.20 20.53 -10.73
C LYS A 2 -39.68 19.77 -12.00
N LYS A 3 -39.57 18.44 -12.15
CA LYS A 3 -40.18 17.34 -11.36
C LYS A 3 -39.66 15.98 -11.91
N PHE A 4 -40.06 14.89 -11.24
CA PHE A 4 -40.07 13.45 -11.62
C PHE A 4 -39.09 12.59 -10.79
N ALA A 5 -39.50 11.54 -10.09
CA ALA A 5 -40.81 11.08 -9.66
C ALA A 5 -40.58 10.14 -8.46
N THR A 6 -41.35 10.35 -7.41
CA THR A 6 -41.51 9.47 -6.25
C THR A 6 -42.29 8.22 -6.66
N ILE A 7 -41.82 7.02 -6.31
CA ILE A 7 -42.69 5.87 -6.01
C ILE A 7 -42.17 5.18 -4.74
N LEU A 8 -42.99 5.23 -3.69
CA LEU A 8 -42.95 4.44 -2.47
C LEU A 8 -43.38 2.99 -2.74
N ALA A 9 -42.81 2.03 -1.99
CA ALA A 9 -43.49 0.85 -1.39
C ALA A 9 -42.39 -0.07 -0.83
N ALA A 10 -42.47 -0.72 0.33
CA ALA A 10 -43.44 -0.74 1.41
C ALA A 10 -42.70 -1.29 2.66
N ALA A 11 -43.22 -0.95 3.83
CA ALA A 11 -42.69 -1.31 5.13
C ALA A 11 -42.79 -2.82 5.43
N THR A 12 -41.78 -3.38 6.09
CA THR A 12 -41.97 -4.49 7.03
C THR A 12 -41.57 -4.02 8.41
N PHE A 13 -42.60 -3.53 9.11
CA PHE A 13 -42.62 -3.24 10.54
C PHE A 13 -42.67 -4.57 11.29
N ALA A 14 -41.60 -4.90 12.03
CA ALA A 14 -41.65 -5.90 13.09
C ALA A 14 -40.98 -5.30 14.33
N LEU A 15 -41.81 -4.66 15.16
CA LEU A 15 -41.55 -4.30 16.55
C LEU A 15 -42.49 -5.24 17.37
N PRO A 16 -42.22 -5.68 18.62
CA PRO A 16 -41.61 -4.79 19.62
C PRO A 16 -40.91 -5.41 20.87
N LEU A 17 -40.48 -4.50 21.76
CA LEU A 17 -40.27 -4.60 23.22
C LEU A 17 -39.02 -5.31 23.78
N ALA A 18 -38.00 -4.51 24.13
CA ALA A 18 -37.42 -4.57 25.47
C ALA A 18 -36.86 -3.21 25.86
N PHE A 19 -37.63 -2.47 26.66
CA PHE A 19 -37.13 -1.37 27.47
C PHE A 19 -36.28 -1.98 28.60
N ALA A 20 -34.98 -1.76 28.58
CA ALA A 20 -34.13 -1.90 29.75
C ALA A 20 -33.25 -0.64 29.84
N ALA A 21 -33.43 0.09 30.94
CA ALA A 21 -32.66 1.28 31.30
C ALA A 21 -31.17 0.92 31.57
N PRO A 22 -30.27 1.92 31.67
CA PRO A 22 -28.86 1.77 31.32
C PRO A 22 -28.07 1.09 32.45
N LEU A 23 -27.34 0.02 32.10
CA LEU A 23 -26.28 -0.52 32.95
C LEU A 23 -24.96 -0.33 32.23
N ALA A 24 -24.10 0.47 32.85
CA ALA A 24 -22.78 0.81 32.37
C ALA A 24 -21.98 -0.44 31.95
N ALA A 25 -21.72 -0.56 30.66
CA ALA A 25 -20.68 -1.43 30.13
C ALA A 25 -20.13 -0.76 28.88
N SER A 26 -18.87 -0.33 28.97
CA SER A 26 -18.07 0.23 27.90
C SER A 26 -17.94 -0.79 26.76
N ALA A 27 -18.90 -0.82 25.85
CA ALA A 27 -18.86 -1.60 24.62
C ALA A 27 -18.35 -0.70 23.50
N ALA A 28 -17.03 -0.66 23.41
CA ALA A 28 -16.27 0.13 22.47
C ALA A 28 -16.79 -0.06 21.04
N THR A 29 -17.20 1.05 20.45
CA THR A 29 -17.35 1.32 19.04
C THR A 29 -16.16 0.74 18.27
N THR A 30 -16.32 -0.34 17.50
CA THR A 30 -15.37 -0.64 16.41
C THR A 30 -15.72 0.22 15.20
N ALA A 31 -15.81 1.54 15.42
CA ALA A 31 -15.43 2.48 14.40
C ALA A 31 -13.95 2.21 14.16
N THR A 32 -13.63 1.60 13.02
CA THR A 32 -12.24 1.49 12.56
C THR A 32 -11.72 2.92 12.54
N ALA A 33 -10.91 3.24 13.55
CA ALA A 33 -10.25 4.52 13.65
C ALA A 33 -9.40 4.65 12.39
N ALA A 34 -9.90 5.40 11.41
CA ALA A 34 -9.12 5.88 10.30
C ALA A 34 -8.02 6.71 10.95
N THR A 35 -6.88 6.08 11.18
CA THR A 35 -5.69 6.77 11.66
C THR A 35 -5.38 7.78 10.56
N THR A 36 -5.73 9.04 10.80
CA THR A 36 -5.32 10.18 9.98
C THR A 36 -3.82 10.35 10.16
N THR A 37 -3.07 9.39 9.63
CA THR A 37 -1.65 9.50 9.40
C THR A 37 -1.52 10.63 8.39
N LYS A 38 -0.84 11.71 8.81
CA LYS A 38 -0.40 12.79 7.93
C LYS A 38 0.04 12.16 6.61
N ALA A 39 -0.72 12.39 5.55
CA ALA A 39 -0.51 11.72 4.28
C ALA A 39 0.96 11.94 3.88
N ALA A 40 1.75 10.88 3.92
CA ALA A 40 3.15 10.97 3.55
C ALA A 40 3.19 11.52 2.13
N LYS A 41 4.00 12.56 1.90
CA LYS A 41 4.08 13.21 0.59
C LYS A 41 4.40 12.14 -0.47
N ALA A 42 3.47 11.94 -1.39
CA ALA A 42 3.63 10.98 -2.46
C ALA A 42 4.52 11.59 -3.54
N THR A 43 5.64 10.95 -3.86
CA THR A 43 6.50 11.39 -4.95
C THR A 43 6.11 10.66 -6.22
N THR A 44 5.67 11.43 -7.22
CA THR A 44 5.25 10.89 -8.52
C THR A 44 6.41 10.90 -9.50
N TYR A 45 6.64 9.75 -10.13
CA TYR A 45 7.65 9.55 -11.16
C TYR A 45 7.05 9.04 -12.45
N ASN A 46 7.74 9.30 -13.56
CA ASN A 46 7.38 8.74 -14.85
C ASN A 46 7.96 7.32 -14.97
N VAL A 47 7.13 6.34 -15.29
CA VAL A 47 7.55 4.95 -15.47
C VAL A 47 8.18 4.82 -16.85
N VAL A 48 9.31 4.12 -16.92
CA VAL A 48 9.93 3.79 -18.22
C VAL A 48 9.01 2.78 -18.92
N LYS A 49 8.57 3.08 -20.15
CA LYS A 49 7.63 2.24 -20.90
C LYS A 49 8.14 0.78 -20.97
N GLY A 50 7.28 -0.19 -20.67
CA GLY A 50 7.62 -1.63 -20.67
C GLY A 50 8.55 -2.08 -19.54
N SER A 51 8.86 -1.23 -18.56
CA SER A 51 9.80 -1.58 -17.47
C SER A 51 9.16 -2.26 -16.27
N LEU A 52 7.83 -2.23 -16.16
CA LEU A 52 7.10 -2.96 -15.12
C LEU A 52 7.09 -4.45 -15.49
N LYS A 53 7.91 -5.24 -14.79
CA LYS A 53 8.07 -6.67 -15.05
C LYS A 53 7.70 -7.46 -13.81
N ASN A 54 6.80 -8.42 -13.99
CA ASN A 54 6.54 -9.46 -13.00
C ASN A 54 7.43 -10.65 -13.31
N PHE A 55 8.04 -11.25 -12.29
CA PHE A 55 8.89 -12.43 -12.45
C PHE A 55 8.72 -13.37 -11.27
N LYS A 56 9.18 -14.63 -11.43
CA LYS A 56 9.17 -15.62 -10.36
C LYS A 56 9.88 -15.09 -9.13
N ALA A 57 9.35 -15.33 -7.94
CA ALA A 57 9.91 -14.85 -6.68
C ALA A 57 11.43 -15.08 -6.57
N LYS A 58 12.21 -14.00 -6.49
CA LYS A 58 13.66 -14.05 -6.30
C LYS A 58 14.02 -13.62 -4.88
N SER A 59 15.02 -14.26 -4.30
CA SER A 59 15.55 -13.89 -2.98
C SER A 59 16.42 -12.64 -3.07
N TYR A 60 16.14 -11.68 -2.20
CA TYR A 60 16.95 -10.49 -1.98
C TYR A 60 17.11 -10.27 -0.49
N HIS A 61 18.31 -9.92 -0.05
CA HIS A 61 18.54 -9.58 1.34
C HIS A 61 18.74 -8.08 1.52
N ILE A 62 18.36 -7.61 2.70
CA ILE A 62 18.66 -6.26 3.15
C ILE A 62 19.74 -6.37 4.21
N LYS A 63 20.76 -5.51 4.17
CA LYS A 63 21.82 -5.48 5.19
C LYS A 63 21.51 -4.46 6.27
N THR A 64 20.87 -3.36 5.88
CA THR A 64 20.57 -2.22 6.74
C THR A 64 19.09 -1.87 6.68
N ASN A 65 18.68 -0.94 7.55
CA ASN A 65 17.35 -0.38 7.53
C ASN A 65 17.10 0.35 6.20
N ILE A 66 16.09 -0.08 5.45
CA ILE A 66 15.74 0.54 4.17
C ILE A 66 14.31 1.09 4.17
N PRO A 67 14.04 2.20 3.48
CA PRO A 67 12.70 2.75 3.38
C PRO A 67 11.80 1.86 2.51
N LEU A 68 10.58 1.64 2.99
CA LEU A 68 9.50 0.93 2.31
C LEU A 68 8.49 1.93 1.74
N TYR A 69 8.10 1.71 0.50
CA TYR A 69 7.15 2.55 -0.22
C TYR A 69 5.92 1.75 -0.67
N SER A 70 4.74 2.33 -0.59
CA SER A 70 3.58 1.89 -1.39
C SER A 70 3.65 2.57 -2.76
N ALA A 71 3.18 1.88 -3.80
CA ALA A 71 3.13 2.43 -5.16
C ALA A 71 1.68 2.46 -5.65
N LYS A 72 1.27 3.59 -6.21
CA LYS A 72 0.00 3.74 -6.91
C LYS A 72 0.29 4.09 -8.36
N PHE A 73 -0.05 3.19 -9.27
CA PHE A 73 0.11 3.42 -10.70
C PHE A 73 -1.09 4.19 -11.25
N SER A 74 -0.85 5.08 -12.20
CA SER A 74 -1.94 5.68 -12.98
C SER A 74 -2.60 4.63 -13.87
N SER A 75 -3.82 4.90 -14.32
CA SER A 75 -4.60 3.97 -15.16
C SER A 75 -3.81 3.51 -16.41
N ASN A 76 -3.09 4.43 -17.06
CA ASN A 76 -2.24 4.14 -18.22
C ASN A 76 -0.81 3.64 -17.87
N LYS A 77 -0.51 3.37 -16.60
CA LYS A 77 0.80 2.92 -16.10
C LYS A 77 2.00 3.81 -16.48
N ALA A 78 1.74 5.01 -17.00
CA ALA A 78 2.77 5.98 -17.39
C ALA A 78 3.41 6.63 -16.16
N LYS A 79 2.67 6.77 -15.07
CA LYS A 79 3.15 7.41 -13.83
C LYS A 79 2.95 6.47 -12.65
N VAL A 80 3.85 6.55 -11.69
CA VAL A 80 3.75 5.86 -10.40
C VAL A 80 4.02 6.84 -9.28
N SER A 81 3.13 6.85 -8.29
CA SER A 81 3.27 7.64 -7.08
C SER A 81 3.76 6.73 -5.96
N PHE A 82 4.97 6.98 -5.46
CA PHE A 82 5.51 6.29 -4.30
C PHE A 82 5.23 7.08 -3.04
N THR A 83 4.62 6.42 -2.06
CA THR A 83 4.35 7.00 -0.74
C THR A 83 5.12 6.21 0.30
N ARG A 84 5.86 6.89 1.18
CA ARG A 84 6.62 6.20 2.22
C ARG A 84 5.66 5.57 3.22
N LYS A 85 5.75 4.25 3.38
CA LYS A 85 4.93 3.45 4.29
C LYS A 85 5.63 3.20 5.62
N GLY A 86 6.96 3.10 5.59
CA GLY A 86 7.77 2.80 6.77
C GLY A 86 9.17 2.37 6.36
N ASN A 87 9.72 1.40 7.09
CA ASN A 87 11.08 0.90 6.90
C ASN A 87 11.11 -0.63 7.10
N LEU A 88 11.93 -1.35 6.32
CA LEU A 88 12.30 -2.73 6.62
C LEU A 88 13.54 -2.70 7.49
N THR A 89 13.43 -3.14 8.74
CA THR A 89 14.38 -2.81 9.81
C THR A 89 15.29 -3.98 10.25
N LYS A 90 15.29 -5.12 9.55
CA LYS A 90 16.02 -6.33 9.98
C LYS A 90 16.77 -6.97 8.83
N PRO A 91 18.03 -7.43 9.02
CA PRO A 91 18.76 -8.17 8.00
C PRO A 91 18.08 -9.51 7.73
N VAL A 92 17.20 -9.51 6.74
CA VAL A 92 16.31 -10.63 6.42
C VAL A 92 16.31 -10.80 4.90
N THR A 93 16.20 -12.05 4.48
CA THR A 93 15.99 -12.40 3.07
C THR A 93 14.50 -12.33 2.75
N TYR A 94 14.14 -11.47 1.81
CA TYR A 94 12.78 -11.32 1.31
C TYR A 94 12.63 -11.87 -0.09
N LYS A 95 11.38 -12.13 -0.48
CA LYS A 95 11.01 -12.53 -1.84
C LYS A 95 10.51 -11.33 -2.62
N VAL A 96 11.17 -11.06 -3.73
CA VAL A 96 10.80 -10.00 -4.69
C VAL A 96 10.14 -10.63 -5.91
N THR A 97 9.00 -10.10 -6.32
CA THR A 97 8.21 -10.64 -7.46
C THR A 97 8.02 -9.64 -8.61
N GLN A 98 8.31 -8.36 -8.40
CA GLN A 98 8.14 -7.35 -9.43
C GLN A 98 9.32 -6.37 -9.44
N SER A 99 9.59 -5.83 -10.62
CA SER A 99 10.51 -4.70 -10.80
C SER A 99 9.84 -3.61 -11.63
N VAL A 100 10.18 -2.37 -11.33
CA VAL A 100 9.77 -1.20 -12.10
C VAL A 100 10.94 -0.25 -12.23
N LYS A 101 11.12 0.34 -13.41
CA LYS A 101 12.09 1.42 -13.61
C LYS A 101 11.34 2.73 -13.78
N VAL A 102 11.81 3.76 -13.08
CA VAL A 102 11.23 5.11 -13.13
C VAL A 102 12.29 6.13 -13.50
N LYS A 103 11.89 7.16 -14.24
CA LYS A 103 12.72 8.34 -14.49
C LYS A 103 12.59 9.28 -13.30
N THR A 104 13.72 9.65 -12.71
CA THR A 104 13.80 10.69 -11.69
C THR A 104 13.72 12.07 -12.34
N LYS A 105 13.55 13.11 -11.52
CA LYS A 105 13.52 14.52 -11.99
C LYS A 105 14.80 14.90 -12.75
N THR A 106 15.93 14.26 -12.42
CA THR A 106 17.23 14.45 -13.09
C THR A 106 17.41 13.54 -14.32
N ASN A 107 16.33 12.99 -14.90
CA ASN A 107 16.35 12.03 -16.02
C ASN A 107 17.13 10.72 -15.79
N LYS A 108 17.65 10.47 -14.59
CA LYS A 108 18.28 9.21 -14.22
C LYS A 108 17.22 8.13 -14.03
N THR A 109 17.57 6.89 -14.34
CA THR A 109 16.66 5.75 -14.14
C THR A 109 16.89 5.15 -12.76
N ALA A 110 15.86 5.15 -11.91
CA ALA A 110 15.85 4.44 -10.64
C ALA A 110 15.05 3.15 -10.79
N SER A 111 15.56 2.04 -10.24
CA SER A 111 14.86 0.77 -10.21
C SER A 111 14.26 0.52 -8.83
N PHE A 112 13.01 0.09 -8.79
CA PHE A 112 12.31 -0.31 -7.57
C PHE A 112 11.87 -1.77 -7.70
N TYR A 113 11.92 -2.48 -6.58
CA TYR A 113 11.57 -3.88 -6.47
C TYR A 113 10.42 -4.06 -5.50
N TYR A 114 9.43 -4.87 -5.87
CA TYR A 114 8.30 -5.19 -5.00
C TYR A 114 8.62 -6.41 -4.15
N VAL A 115 8.68 -6.18 -2.83
CA VAL A 115 8.78 -7.20 -1.81
C VAL A 115 7.38 -7.74 -1.49
N LYS A 116 7.18 -9.04 -1.70
CA LYS A 116 5.89 -9.72 -1.54
C LYS A 116 5.35 -9.52 -0.12
N GLY A 117 4.17 -8.89 -0.01
CA GLY A 117 3.48 -8.65 1.27
C GLY A 117 3.88 -7.35 1.99
N TYR A 118 4.93 -6.66 1.55
CA TYR A 118 5.42 -5.44 2.22
C TYR A 118 5.19 -4.18 1.38
N GLY A 119 5.74 -4.16 0.16
CA GLY A 119 5.73 -2.96 -0.70
C GLY A 119 6.98 -2.86 -1.58
N TYR A 120 7.23 -1.67 -2.12
CA TYR A 120 8.35 -1.36 -3.01
C TYR A 120 9.56 -0.83 -2.24
N VAL A 121 10.75 -1.24 -2.65
CA VAL A 121 12.04 -0.77 -2.14
C VAL A 121 12.98 -0.41 -3.28
N GLN A 122 13.94 0.47 -3.04
CA GLN A 122 14.91 0.86 -4.06
C GLN A 122 15.91 -0.28 -4.31
N ALA A 123 16.14 -0.61 -5.58
CA ALA A 123 17.06 -1.67 -6.00
C ALA A 123 18.48 -1.47 -5.46
N SER A 124 18.96 -0.23 -5.41
CA SER A 124 20.30 0.13 -4.93
C SER A 124 20.51 -0.13 -3.44
N LYS A 125 19.44 -0.41 -2.68
CA LYS A 125 19.50 -0.63 -1.23
C LYS A 125 19.29 -2.10 -0.84
N ILE A 126 19.07 -2.99 -1.81
CA ILE A 126 18.92 -4.43 -1.59
C ILE A 126 19.90 -5.20 -2.45
N THR A 127 20.37 -6.32 -1.94
CA THR A 127 21.34 -7.15 -2.66
C THR A 127 20.67 -8.43 -3.10
N LYS A 128 20.90 -8.83 -4.36
CA LYS A 128 20.38 -10.07 -4.91
C LYS A 128 21.09 -11.26 -4.26
N GLY A 129 20.34 -12.28 -3.88
CA GLY A 129 20.88 -13.47 -3.24
C GLY A 129 20.40 -13.65 -1.81
N ILE A 130 20.76 -14.78 -1.22
CA ILE A 130 20.50 -15.11 0.18
C ILE A 130 21.55 -14.41 1.03
N TYR A 131 21.18 -13.93 2.22
CA TYR A 131 22.16 -13.43 3.17
C TYR A 131 23.11 -14.57 3.55
N MET A 132 24.40 -14.39 3.30
CA MET A 132 25.46 -15.26 3.81
C MET A 132 26.24 -14.41 4.83
N PRO A 133 26.27 -14.80 6.12
CA PRO A 133 27.23 -14.19 7.04
C PRO A 133 28.62 -14.46 6.48
N ALA A 134 29.46 -13.43 6.42
CA ALA A 134 30.87 -13.64 6.17
C ALA A 134 31.44 -14.27 7.44
N ASP A 135 31.89 -15.51 7.32
CA ASP A 135 32.74 -16.18 8.31
C ASP A 135 34.13 -15.53 8.29
#